data_AF-A0A7K2X4Z8-F1
#
_entry.id   AF-A0A7K2X4Z8-F1
#
_cell.length_a   1.000
_cell.length_b   1.000
_cell.length_c   1.000
_cell.angle_alpha   90.00
_cell.angle_beta   90.00
_cell.angle_gamma   90.00
#
_symmetry.space_group_name_H-M   'P 1'
#
loop_
_entity.id
_entity.type
_entity.pdbx_description
1 polymer ?
#
loop_
_entity_poly.entity_id
_entity_poly.type
_entity_poly.pdbx_seq_one_letter_code
_entity_poly.pdbx_strand_id
1 'polypeptide(L)'
;SGTVVDTADPDADEELARAEPALCAELLALKAEIEADAELTARIRAKYTLKNTNGYRLDAFLDGDTPVEILRGLMVGSEGTLGFLSEVVFDTLPLDREVSTALLFFPSLPAAAAAVPLFNDAGAIAVELMDGNTLRASVSVAGVPADWAELPKDTTALLVEFRAPDPAALEACERAADGVLAGLGLVAPVASVENAFTRDPKRIGGYWRARKAFVTAVGGSRPSGTTLITEDFAVPPARLAEACAALLDLQEQHGFDAAVAGHAAHGNLHFLLAFDAADPSDVERYAAFMDEFCKLTVERFDGSLKAEHATGRNIAPFLELEWGTRATELMWRIKEAFDPAGVLAPRVILDRDPQAHLRGLKTIPAVERIADPCIECGFCEPTCPSHDLTTTPRQRIVLRREMLRQNDGSPVETRLLEEYGYDAVDTCAGDSTCALACPVGIDTGALMKEFRHERHSPGEERIAALTAKNFRAVEASARLAVAAADRLGDR
;
A
#
# COMPACT_ATOMS: atom_id res chain seq x y z
N SER A 1 -7.56 -28.55 -9.61
CA SER A 1 -8.32 -29.69 -9.05
C SER A 1 -9.39 -29.28 -8.04
N GLY A 2 -9.23 -28.15 -7.32
CA GLY A 2 -10.18 -27.74 -6.29
C GLY A 2 -9.98 -28.48 -4.96
N THR A 3 -8.85 -29.17 -4.82
CA THR A 3 -8.45 -29.86 -3.59
C THR A 3 -8.28 -28.85 -2.46
N VAL A 4 -8.93 -29.14 -1.34
CA VAL A 4 -8.82 -28.36 -0.10
C VAL A 4 -7.85 -29.09 0.80
N VAL A 5 -6.90 -28.36 1.38
CA VAL A 5 -5.87 -28.91 2.26
C VAL A 5 -5.87 -28.07 3.54
N ASP A 6 -6.19 -28.70 4.67
CA ASP A 6 -5.95 -28.10 5.98
C ASP A 6 -4.54 -28.47 6.43
N THR A 7 -3.61 -27.51 6.34
CA THR A 7 -2.20 -27.74 6.71
C THR A 7 -1.97 -27.92 8.21
N ALA A 8 -3.00 -27.73 9.05
CA ALA A 8 -2.93 -27.98 10.48
C ALA A 8 -3.40 -29.40 10.86
N ASP A 9 -4.01 -30.14 9.93
CA ASP A 9 -4.45 -31.51 10.17
C ASP A 9 -3.23 -32.46 10.25
N PRO A 10 -3.09 -33.29 11.31
CA PRO A 10 -2.02 -34.27 11.41
C PRO A 10 -1.91 -35.24 10.23
N ASP A 11 -3.02 -35.50 9.52
CA ASP A 11 -3.08 -36.43 8.39
C ASP A 11 -2.95 -35.71 7.03
N ALA A 12 -2.70 -34.39 7.02
CA ALA A 12 -2.71 -33.56 5.80
C ALA A 12 -1.79 -34.07 4.69
N ASP A 13 -0.61 -34.60 5.03
CA ASP A 13 0.33 -35.14 4.04
C ASP A 13 -0.22 -36.39 3.34
N GLU A 14 -0.89 -37.28 4.07
CA GLU A 14 -1.52 -38.47 3.50
C GLU A 14 -2.71 -38.08 2.61
N GLU A 15 -3.49 -37.08 3.02
CA GLU A 15 -4.62 -36.57 2.25
C GLU A 15 -4.16 -35.90 0.95
N LEU A 16 -3.15 -35.04 1.03
CA LEU A 16 -2.59 -34.36 -0.14
C LEU A 16 -1.96 -35.36 -1.10
N ALA A 17 -1.19 -36.34 -0.61
CA ALA A 17 -0.59 -37.37 -1.45
C ALA A 17 -1.63 -38.25 -2.15
N ARG A 18 -2.79 -38.47 -1.53
CA ARG A 18 -3.91 -39.22 -2.13
C ARG A 18 -4.66 -38.40 -3.17
N ALA A 19 -4.88 -37.12 -2.90
CA ALA A 19 -5.64 -36.23 -3.78
C ALA A 19 -4.81 -35.73 -4.97
N GLU A 20 -3.54 -35.39 -4.74
CA GLU A 20 -2.63 -34.75 -5.71
C GLU A 20 -1.26 -35.45 -5.76
N PRO A 21 -1.19 -36.75 -6.09
CA PRO A 21 0.08 -37.49 -6.07
C PRO A 21 1.15 -36.90 -7.00
N ALA A 22 0.74 -36.32 -8.13
CA ALA A 22 1.65 -35.70 -9.09
C ALA A 22 2.26 -34.39 -8.55
N LEU A 23 1.47 -33.57 -7.85
CA LEU A 23 1.95 -32.35 -7.21
C LEU A 23 2.97 -32.69 -6.12
N CYS A 24 2.66 -33.66 -5.25
CA CYS A 24 3.59 -34.10 -4.21
C CYS A 24 4.91 -34.60 -4.79
N ALA A 25 4.85 -35.40 -5.85
CA ALA A 25 6.05 -35.90 -6.52
C ALA A 25 6.90 -34.76 -7.11
N GLU A 26 6.27 -33.77 -7.77
CA GLU A 26 6.99 -32.63 -8.34
C GLU A 26 7.61 -31.74 -7.25
N LEU A 27 6.89 -31.48 -6.14
CA LEU A 27 7.43 -30.70 -5.01
C LEU A 27 8.68 -31.36 -4.41
N LEU A 28 8.66 -32.68 -4.21
CA LEU A 28 9.80 -33.42 -3.68
C LEU A 28 10.95 -33.50 -4.69
N ALA A 29 10.66 -33.58 -6.00
CA ALA A 29 11.67 -33.54 -7.04
C ALA A 29 12.36 -32.16 -7.11
N LEU A 30 11.59 -31.07 -7.03
CA LEU A 30 12.10 -29.71 -6.96
C LEU A 30 12.96 -29.50 -5.71
N LYS A 31 12.52 -30.00 -4.55
CA LYS A 31 13.32 -29.99 -3.31
C LYS A 31 14.67 -30.66 -3.51
N ALA A 32 14.68 -31.89 -4.01
CA ALA A 32 15.92 -32.65 -4.22
C ALA A 32 16.86 -31.96 -5.23
N GLU A 33 16.31 -31.31 -6.26
CA GLU A 33 17.09 -30.54 -7.23
C GLU A 33 17.72 -29.28 -6.60
N ILE A 34 16.99 -28.56 -5.76
CA ILE A 34 17.50 -27.39 -5.04
C ILE A 34 18.59 -27.81 -4.05
N GLU A 35 18.37 -28.85 -3.26
CA GLU A 35 19.32 -29.32 -2.24
C GLU A 35 20.61 -29.93 -2.83
N ALA A 36 20.53 -30.48 -4.04
CA ALA A 36 21.70 -30.97 -4.77
C ALA A 36 22.58 -29.85 -5.31
N ASP A 37 22.06 -28.61 -5.40
CA ASP A 37 22.75 -27.44 -5.92
C ASP A 37 23.16 -26.51 -4.75
N ALA A 38 24.42 -26.64 -4.32
CA ALA A 38 24.95 -25.87 -3.20
C ALA A 38 25.00 -24.35 -3.48
N GLU A 39 25.20 -23.94 -4.74
CA GLU A 39 25.25 -22.53 -5.13
C GLU A 39 23.84 -21.92 -5.07
N LEU A 40 22.85 -22.61 -5.65
CA LEU A 40 21.45 -22.19 -5.59
C LEU A 40 20.93 -22.16 -4.14
N THR A 41 21.24 -23.18 -3.34
CA THR A 41 20.88 -23.22 -1.92
C THR A 41 21.46 -22.02 -1.17
N ALA A 42 22.74 -21.70 -1.39
CA ALA A 42 23.37 -20.54 -0.78
C ALA A 42 22.72 -19.23 -1.24
N ARG A 43 22.37 -19.11 -2.54
CA ARG A 43 21.67 -17.95 -3.11
C ARG A 43 20.30 -17.76 -2.46
N ILE A 44 19.49 -18.81 -2.37
CA ILE A 44 18.16 -18.77 -1.74
C ILE A 44 18.30 -18.30 -0.29
N ARG A 45 19.17 -18.95 0.50
CA ARG A 45 19.39 -18.56 1.90
C ARG A 45 19.85 -17.11 2.03
N ALA A 46 20.78 -16.66 1.19
CA ALA A 46 21.25 -15.27 1.20
C ALA A 46 20.13 -14.27 0.90
N LYS A 47 19.29 -14.53 -0.12
CA LYS A 47 18.20 -13.63 -0.52
C LYS A 47 17.13 -13.45 0.55
N TYR A 48 16.86 -14.46 1.37
CA TYR A 48 15.93 -14.38 2.50
C TYR A 48 16.55 -13.87 3.81
N THR A 49 17.84 -13.49 3.82
CA THR A 49 18.40 -12.66 4.91
C THR A 49 17.94 -11.21 4.82
N LEU A 50 17.49 -10.79 3.63
CA LEU A 50 16.83 -9.50 3.38
C LEU A 50 15.32 -9.71 3.34
N LYS A 51 14.55 -8.63 3.53
CA LYS A 51 13.12 -8.66 3.17
C LYS A 51 12.99 -8.91 1.67
N ASN A 52 12.43 -10.07 1.31
CA ASN A 52 12.25 -10.47 -0.07
C ASN A 52 10.88 -11.11 -0.27
N THR A 53 10.07 -10.46 -1.10
CA THR A 53 8.76 -10.96 -1.56
C THR A 53 8.70 -11.01 -3.09
N ASN A 54 9.85 -10.96 -3.78
CA ASN A 54 9.90 -11.06 -5.23
C ASN A 54 9.97 -12.54 -5.66
N GLY A 55 8.95 -13.03 -6.36
CA GLY A 55 8.87 -14.42 -6.78
C GLY A 55 8.24 -15.33 -5.72
N TYR A 56 8.29 -16.63 -5.95
CA TYR A 56 7.88 -17.61 -4.95
C TYR A 56 8.93 -17.78 -3.85
N ARG A 57 8.45 -18.08 -2.64
CA ARG A 57 9.24 -18.44 -1.45
C ARG A 57 10.04 -19.73 -1.66
N LEU A 58 11.16 -19.66 -2.38
CA LEU A 58 11.98 -20.85 -2.68
C LEU A 58 12.64 -21.45 -1.42
N ASP A 59 12.80 -20.67 -0.35
CA ASP A 59 13.24 -21.16 0.96
C ASP A 59 12.26 -22.17 1.58
N ALA A 60 11.00 -22.19 1.15
CA ALA A 60 10.03 -23.21 1.56
C ALA A 60 10.49 -24.64 1.26
N PHE A 61 11.25 -24.86 0.19
CA PHE A 61 11.84 -26.17 -0.12
C PHE A 61 12.99 -26.56 0.83
N LEU A 62 13.68 -25.57 1.37
CA LEU A 62 14.79 -25.77 2.31
C LEU A 62 14.31 -25.90 3.76
N ASP A 63 13.13 -25.37 4.07
CA ASP A 63 12.55 -25.36 5.42
C ASP A 63 11.54 -26.50 5.66
N GLY A 64 10.84 -26.96 4.61
CA GLY A 64 9.87 -28.05 4.69
C GLY A 64 10.47 -29.40 4.30
N ASP A 65 10.13 -30.44 5.06
CA ASP A 65 10.52 -31.83 4.80
C ASP A 65 9.44 -32.61 4.05
N THR A 66 8.17 -32.20 4.19
CA THR A 66 7.02 -32.86 3.55
C THR A 66 6.36 -31.96 2.48
N PRO A 67 5.60 -32.54 1.52
CA PRO A 67 4.86 -31.75 0.54
C PRO A 67 3.93 -30.70 1.16
N VAL A 68 3.25 -31.01 2.28
CA VAL A 68 2.37 -30.04 2.96
C VAL A 68 3.15 -28.88 3.56
N GLU A 69 4.32 -29.13 4.16
CA GLU A 69 5.15 -28.07 4.72
C GLU A 69 5.69 -27.13 3.64
N ILE A 70 6.15 -27.69 2.51
CA ILE A 70 6.59 -26.93 1.34
C ILE A 70 5.43 -26.12 0.77
N LEU A 71 4.27 -26.75 0.57
CA LEU A 71 3.06 -26.09 0.08
C LEU A 71 2.68 -24.91 0.98
N ARG A 72 2.65 -25.11 2.30
CA ARG A 72 2.38 -24.04 3.28
C ARG A 72 3.31 -22.85 3.08
N GLY A 73 4.61 -23.10 2.90
CA GLY A 73 5.59 -22.04 2.66
C GLY A 73 5.40 -21.32 1.32
N LEU A 74 5.11 -22.06 0.24
CA LEU A 74 4.89 -21.50 -1.10
C LEU A 74 3.62 -20.66 -1.20
N MET A 75 2.56 -21.02 -0.46
CA MET A 75 1.30 -20.27 -0.47
C MET A 75 1.47 -18.85 0.08
N VAL A 76 2.38 -18.64 1.02
CA VAL A 76 2.70 -17.32 1.58
C VAL A 76 3.40 -16.47 0.53
N GLY A 77 2.77 -15.36 0.13
CA GLY A 77 3.30 -14.49 -0.93
C GLY A 77 3.05 -14.98 -2.35
N SER A 78 2.25 -16.04 -2.56
CA SER A 78 1.92 -16.55 -3.89
C SER A 78 1.03 -15.63 -4.74
N GLU A 79 0.54 -14.52 -4.20
CA GLU A 79 -0.33 -13.54 -4.87
C GLU A 79 -1.55 -14.17 -5.57
N GLY A 80 -2.07 -15.28 -5.02
CA GLY A 80 -3.22 -15.99 -5.59
C GLY A 80 -2.91 -16.80 -6.85
N THR A 81 -1.63 -16.95 -7.21
CA THR A 81 -1.20 -17.68 -8.41
C THR A 81 -1.11 -19.19 -8.19
N LEU A 82 -1.06 -19.66 -6.95
CA LEU A 82 -0.97 -21.09 -6.60
C LEU A 82 -2.26 -21.66 -5.97
N GLY A 83 -3.16 -20.79 -5.51
CA GLY A 83 -4.42 -21.20 -4.90
C GLY A 83 -5.11 -20.07 -4.15
N PHE A 84 -6.21 -20.40 -3.49
CA PHE A 84 -6.98 -19.49 -2.63
C PHE A 84 -6.78 -19.88 -1.16
N LEU A 85 -6.41 -18.91 -0.32
CA LEU A 85 -6.32 -19.09 1.14
C LEU A 85 -7.67 -18.71 1.77
N SER A 86 -8.39 -19.70 2.29
CA SER A 86 -9.68 -19.47 2.96
C SER A 86 -9.55 -19.15 4.44
N GLU A 87 -8.58 -19.76 5.12
CA GLU A 87 -8.37 -19.66 6.56
C GLU A 87 -6.87 -19.62 6.87
N VAL A 88 -6.50 -18.91 7.95
CA VAL A 88 -5.10 -18.78 8.40
C VAL A 88 -5.05 -18.82 9.92
N VAL A 89 -4.14 -19.60 10.48
CA VAL A 89 -3.78 -19.61 11.90
C VAL A 89 -2.43 -18.92 12.07
N PHE A 90 -2.36 -17.93 12.95
CA PHE A 90 -1.14 -17.17 13.23
C PHE A 90 -0.57 -17.50 14.61
N ASP A 91 0.74 -17.68 14.68
CA ASP A 91 1.46 -17.63 15.95
C ASP A 91 1.53 -16.17 16.44
N THR A 92 1.22 -15.96 17.72
CA THR A 92 1.22 -14.62 18.32
C THR A 92 2.42 -14.42 19.23
N LEU A 93 2.98 -13.21 19.21
CA LEU A 93 4.09 -12.82 20.08
C LEU A 93 3.58 -12.03 21.30
N PRO A 94 4.27 -12.09 22.45
CA PRO A 94 4.00 -11.20 23.57
C PRO A 94 4.06 -9.73 23.16
N LEU A 95 3.15 -8.91 23.70
CA LEU A 95 3.15 -7.47 23.50
C LEU A 95 3.92 -6.78 24.63
N ASP A 96 5.13 -6.33 24.33
CA ASP A 96 5.92 -5.47 25.21
C ASP A 96 5.28 -4.07 25.30
N ARG A 97 4.92 -3.67 26.53
CA ARG A 97 4.05 -2.51 26.79
C ARG A 97 4.80 -1.24 27.16
N GLU A 98 6.05 -1.36 27.58
CA GLU A 98 6.89 -0.20 27.87
C GLU A 98 7.42 0.33 26.54
N VAL A 99 7.11 1.59 26.22
CA VAL A 99 7.42 2.20 24.92
C VAL A 99 8.19 3.49 25.13
N SER A 100 9.24 3.69 24.33
CA SER A 100 9.95 4.96 24.21
C SER A 100 10.22 5.25 22.75
N THR A 101 9.86 6.46 22.31
CA THR A 101 9.90 6.82 20.90
C THR A 101 10.53 8.20 20.72
N ALA A 102 11.31 8.39 19.67
CA ALA A 102 11.81 9.70 19.25
C ALA A 102 11.47 9.96 17.79
N LEU A 103 11.15 11.22 17.48
CA LEU A 103 11.17 11.73 16.11
C LEU A 103 12.39 12.64 15.98
N LEU A 104 13.33 12.25 15.13
CA LEU A 104 14.67 12.85 15.02
C LEU A 104 14.87 13.42 13.62
N PHE A 105 15.25 14.69 13.51
CA PHE A 105 15.42 15.38 12.22
C PHE A 105 16.90 15.48 11.84
N PHE A 106 17.20 15.09 10.62
CA PHE A 106 18.53 15.00 10.01
C PHE A 106 18.62 15.95 8.81
N PRO A 107 19.83 16.42 8.47
CA PRO A 107 20.02 17.38 7.38
C PRO A 107 19.76 16.81 5.99
N SER A 108 19.81 15.49 5.82
CA SER A 108 19.62 14.81 4.53
C SER A 108 19.14 13.36 4.69
N LEU A 109 18.60 12.80 3.61
CA LEU A 109 18.18 11.41 3.53
C LEU A 109 19.35 10.43 3.79
N PRO A 110 20.54 10.57 3.17
CA PRO A 110 21.69 9.72 3.49
C PRO A 110 22.17 9.86 4.94
N ALA A 111 22.11 11.07 5.53
CA ALA A 111 22.49 11.28 6.93
C ALA A 111 21.55 10.55 7.91
N ALA A 112 20.24 10.58 7.66
CA ALA A 112 19.28 9.80 8.41
C ALA A 112 19.53 8.29 8.23
N ALA A 113 19.66 7.82 6.99
CA ALA A 113 19.88 6.41 6.69
C ALA A 113 21.17 5.86 7.32
N ALA A 114 22.23 6.67 7.46
CA ALA A 114 23.47 6.27 8.11
C ALA A 114 23.32 6.04 9.63
N ALA A 115 22.33 6.66 10.28
CA ALA A 115 22.06 6.47 11.71
C ALA A 115 21.24 5.19 11.99
N VAL A 116 20.61 4.60 10.98
CA VAL A 116 19.69 3.47 11.15
C VAL A 116 20.37 2.23 11.77
N PRO A 117 21.53 1.74 11.29
CA PRO A 117 22.19 0.60 11.92
C PRO A 117 22.56 0.85 13.38
N LEU A 118 22.89 2.09 13.75
CA LEU A 118 23.24 2.45 15.12
C LEU A 118 22.05 2.27 16.08
N PHE A 119 20.85 2.64 15.64
CA PHE A 119 19.62 2.43 16.43
C PHE A 119 19.20 0.96 16.45
N ASN A 120 19.40 0.21 15.36
CA ASN A 120 19.18 -1.24 15.34
C ASN A 120 20.08 -1.93 16.39
N ASP A 121 21.38 -1.60 16.41
CA ASP A 121 22.35 -2.14 17.36
C ASP A 121 22.02 -1.74 18.82
N ALA A 122 21.39 -0.58 19.02
CA ALA A 122 20.87 -0.14 20.32
C ALA A 122 19.60 -0.88 20.76
N GLY A 123 19.01 -1.72 19.91
CA GLY A 123 17.82 -2.54 20.20
C GLY A 123 16.50 -1.92 19.78
N ALA A 124 16.49 -0.95 18.85
CA ALA A 124 15.25 -0.37 18.35
C ALA A 124 14.44 -1.43 17.61
N ILE A 125 13.14 -1.51 17.90
CA ILE A 125 12.24 -2.45 17.22
C ILE A 125 11.66 -1.85 15.93
N ALA A 126 11.71 -0.52 15.81
CA ALA A 126 11.32 0.20 14.61
C ALA A 126 12.24 1.42 14.42
N VAL A 127 12.70 1.60 13.19
CA VAL A 127 13.40 2.79 12.71
C VAL A 127 12.79 3.14 11.37
N GLU A 128 11.91 4.13 11.38
CA GLU A 128 11.06 4.51 10.27
C GLU A 128 11.55 5.82 9.66
N LEU A 129 11.73 5.87 8.35
CA LEU A 129 12.29 7.02 7.64
C LEU A 129 11.20 7.81 6.90
N MET A 130 11.31 9.14 6.90
CA MET A 130 10.47 10.05 6.12
C MET A 130 11.32 11.20 5.55
N ASP A 131 11.37 11.34 4.23
CA ASP A 131 12.08 12.44 3.57
C ASP A 131 11.37 13.80 3.71
N GLY A 132 12.02 14.86 3.23
CA GLY A 132 11.50 16.22 3.40
C GLY A 132 10.21 16.49 2.64
N ASN A 133 10.05 15.89 1.46
CA ASN A 133 8.80 16.02 0.68
C ASN A 133 7.64 15.34 1.42
N THR A 134 7.87 14.16 2.00
CA THR A 134 6.93 13.47 2.88
C THR A 134 6.54 14.31 4.09
N LEU A 135 7.52 14.86 4.80
CA LEU A 135 7.30 15.68 5.99
C LEU A 135 6.43 16.91 5.65
N ARG A 136 6.77 17.64 4.59
CA ARG A 136 6.00 18.82 4.15
C ARG A 136 4.58 18.46 3.69
N ALA A 137 4.42 17.39 2.93
CA ALA A 137 3.10 16.93 2.47
C ALA A 137 2.20 16.54 3.66
N SER A 138 2.78 15.95 4.70
CA SER A 138 2.05 15.48 5.88
C SER A 138 1.38 16.59 6.71
N VAL A 139 1.77 17.86 6.54
CA VAL A 139 1.15 19.02 7.23
C VAL A 139 -0.35 19.15 6.95
N SER A 140 -0.81 18.63 5.80
CA SER A 140 -2.24 18.57 5.47
C SER A 140 -3.05 17.64 6.38
N VAL A 141 -2.39 16.75 7.13
CA VAL A 141 -3.03 15.76 7.99
C VAL A 141 -3.28 16.32 9.39
N ALA A 142 -4.52 16.11 9.88
CA ALA A 142 -4.95 16.63 11.17
C ALA A 142 -4.07 16.12 12.34
N GLY A 143 -3.42 17.08 13.01
CA GLY A 143 -2.54 16.84 14.16
C GLY A 143 -1.06 16.79 13.81
N VAL A 144 -0.68 16.88 12.53
CA VAL A 144 0.70 17.11 12.12
C VAL A 144 1.05 18.59 12.32
N PRO A 145 2.20 18.92 12.94
CA PRO A 145 2.61 20.30 13.15
C PRO A 145 2.83 21.11 11.84
N ALA A 146 2.39 22.36 11.83
CA ALA A 146 2.46 23.22 10.65
C ALA A 146 3.88 23.73 10.34
N ASP A 147 4.78 23.79 11.33
CA ASP A 147 6.17 24.20 11.17
C ASP A 147 6.95 23.26 10.25
N TRP A 148 6.48 22.03 10.02
CA TRP A 148 7.13 21.09 9.11
C TRP A 148 7.09 21.55 7.65
N ALA A 149 6.14 22.43 7.29
CA ALA A 149 6.06 23.03 5.96
C ALA A 149 7.27 23.93 5.64
N GLU A 150 7.93 24.48 6.67
CA GLU A 150 9.05 25.41 6.56
C GLU A 150 10.42 24.72 6.69
N LEU A 151 10.45 23.40 6.87
CA LEU A 151 11.70 22.65 6.98
C LEU A 151 12.49 22.70 5.66
N PRO A 152 13.83 22.80 5.73
CA PRO A 152 14.70 22.72 4.55
C PRO A 152 14.35 21.51 3.67
N LYS A 153 14.50 21.67 2.34
CA LYS A 153 14.07 20.67 1.34
C LYS A 153 14.52 19.26 1.69
N ASP A 154 15.79 19.13 2.06
CA ASP A 154 16.49 17.85 2.24
C ASP A 154 16.33 17.24 3.64
N THR A 155 15.69 17.98 4.57
CA THR A 155 15.46 17.51 5.93
C THR A 155 14.76 16.16 5.92
N THR A 156 15.30 15.19 6.65
CA THR A 156 14.74 13.84 6.74
C THR A 156 14.52 13.51 8.21
N ALA A 157 13.44 12.81 8.53
CA ALA A 157 13.19 12.36 9.89
C ALA A 157 13.34 10.85 10.05
N LEU A 158 13.84 10.41 11.21
CA LEU A 158 13.68 9.05 11.71
C LEU A 158 12.69 9.04 12.87
N LEU A 159 11.72 8.14 12.80
CA LEU A 159 10.89 7.75 13.93
C LEU A 159 11.46 6.44 14.50
N VAL A 160 12.09 6.53 15.67
CA VAL A 160 12.76 5.43 16.36
C VAL A 160 11.91 4.99 17.54
N GLU A 161 11.57 3.71 17.64
CA GLU A 161 10.79 3.15 18.75
C GLU A 161 11.50 1.95 19.40
N PHE A 162 11.56 1.98 20.72
CA PHE A 162 11.91 0.87 21.57
C PHE A 162 10.68 0.33 22.26
N ARG A 163 10.62 -1.00 22.41
CA ARG A 163 9.66 -1.68 23.27
C ARG A 163 10.37 -2.64 24.19
N ALA A 164 9.87 -2.73 25.42
CA ALA A 164 10.44 -3.59 26.43
C ALA A 164 9.36 -4.23 27.32
N PRO A 165 9.65 -5.38 27.94
CA PRO A 165 8.72 -6.06 28.84
C PRO A 165 8.55 -5.32 30.18
N ASP A 166 9.54 -4.52 30.60
CA ASP A 166 9.54 -3.81 31.87
C ASP A 166 10.35 -2.48 31.82
N PRO A 167 10.15 -1.58 32.80
CA PRO A 167 10.80 -0.26 32.81
C PRO A 167 12.33 -0.30 32.86
N ALA A 168 12.93 -1.29 33.51
CA ALA A 168 14.39 -1.36 33.64
C ALA A 168 15.04 -1.74 32.31
N ALA A 169 14.41 -2.65 31.55
CA ALA A 169 14.78 -2.96 30.18
C ALA A 169 14.61 -1.74 29.26
N LEU A 170 13.50 -1.00 29.38
CA LEU A 170 13.30 0.22 28.59
C LEU A 170 14.37 1.28 28.87
N GLU A 171 14.72 1.50 30.14
CA GLU A 171 15.80 2.42 30.53
C GLU A 171 17.17 2.01 29.97
N ALA A 172 17.42 0.71 29.78
CA ALA A 172 18.65 0.24 29.15
C ALA A 172 18.70 0.61 27.66
N CYS A 173 17.58 0.44 26.94
CA CYS A 173 17.43 0.88 25.56
C CYS A 173 17.63 2.40 25.42
N GLU A 174 17.01 3.19 26.29
CA GLU A 174 17.16 4.66 26.27
C GLU A 174 18.61 5.09 26.51
N ARG A 175 19.34 4.47 27.46
CA ARG A 175 20.77 4.76 27.66
C ARG A 175 21.62 4.44 26.43
N ALA A 176 21.32 3.34 25.73
CA ALA A 176 22.01 3.00 24.49
C ALA A 176 21.70 4.04 23.40
N ALA A 177 20.44 4.45 23.28
CA ALA A 177 19.98 5.45 22.34
C ALA A 177 20.59 6.84 22.60
N ASP A 178 20.75 7.25 23.87
CA ASP A 178 21.45 8.49 24.25
C ASP A 178 22.90 8.50 23.77
N GLY A 179 23.58 7.35 23.86
CA GLY A 179 24.93 7.17 23.32
C GLY A 179 25.00 7.37 21.81
N VAL A 180 23.99 6.88 21.08
CA VAL A 180 23.86 7.12 19.63
C VAL A 180 23.60 8.59 19.35
N LEU A 181 22.62 9.21 20.03
CA LEU A 181 22.22 10.60 19.83
C LEU A 181 23.38 11.59 20.02
N ALA A 182 24.26 11.36 20.99
CA ALA A 182 25.40 12.22 21.27
C ALA A 182 26.37 12.38 20.06
N GLY A 183 26.37 11.43 19.12
CA GLY A 183 27.22 11.45 17.93
C GLY A 183 26.53 11.97 16.66
N LEU A 184 25.23 12.30 16.71
CA LEU A 184 24.46 12.64 15.51
C LEU A 184 24.37 14.14 15.26
N GLY A 185 24.52 14.55 14.00
CA GLY A 185 24.25 15.91 13.53
C GLY A 185 22.77 16.09 13.20
N LEU A 186 21.97 16.47 14.20
CA LEU A 186 20.53 16.70 14.04
C LEU A 186 20.21 18.15 13.67
N VAL A 187 19.13 18.35 12.93
CA VAL A 187 18.58 19.67 12.60
C VAL A 187 17.85 20.21 13.82
N ALA A 188 18.28 21.38 14.31
CA ALA A 188 17.66 22.09 15.43
C ALA A 188 17.82 23.62 15.27
N PRO A 189 16.84 24.41 15.77
CA PRO A 189 15.59 23.99 16.40
C PRO A 189 14.54 23.53 15.39
N VAL A 190 13.73 22.54 15.77
CA VAL A 190 12.42 22.25 15.16
C VAL A 190 11.38 22.55 16.23
N ALA A 191 10.52 23.57 16.02
CA ALA A 191 9.71 24.12 17.10
C ALA A 191 8.75 23.09 17.73
N SER A 192 8.23 22.18 16.91
CA SER A 192 7.32 21.12 17.34
C SER A 192 7.99 19.87 17.91
N VAL A 193 9.32 19.71 17.77
CA VAL A 193 10.02 18.46 18.11
C VAL A 193 11.40 18.72 18.72
N GLU A 194 11.61 18.13 19.89
CA GLU A 194 12.83 18.32 20.69
C GLU A 194 14.03 17.44 20.26
N ASN A 195 13.86 16.56 19.26
CA ASN A 195 14.85 15.53 18.91
C ASN A 195 15.25 14.64 20.11
N ALA A 196 14.27 14.26 20.93
CA ALA A 196 14.49 13.48 22.15
C ALA A 196 13.46 12.34 22.27
N PHE A 197 13.84 11.29 22.99
CA PHE A 197 12.95 10.19 23.34
C PHE A 197 11.86 10.64 24.31
N THR A 198 10.66 10.12 24.12
CA THR A 198 9.51 10.37 24.97
C THR A 198 8.75 9.08 25.23
N ARG A 199 8.18 9.00 26.43
CA ARG A 199 7.25 7.94 26.84
C ARG A 199 5.79 8.43 26.83
N ASP A 200 5.50 9.67 26.41
CA ASP A 200 4.14 10.22 26.39
C ASP A 200 3.30 9.57 25.27
N PRO A 201 2.26 8.77 25.61
CA PRO A 201 1.46 8.08 24.60
C PRO A 201 0.78 9.00 23.59
N LYS A 202 0.45 10.25 23.99
CA LYS A 202 -0.18 11.21 23.07
C LYS A 202 0.81 11.68 22.00
N ARG A 203 2.04 11.99 22.40
CA ARG A 203 3.12 12.41 21.51
C ARG A 203 3.55 11.28 20.58
N ILE A 204 3.72 10.07 21.13
CA ILE A 204 4.02 8.84 20.37
C ILE A 204 2.92 8.59 19.31
N GLY A 205 1.65 8.65 19.71
CA GLY A 205 0.52 8.48 18.80
C GLY A 205 0.48 9.54 17.69
N GLY A 206 0.86 10.79 17.99
CA GLY A 206 1.01 11.85 16.99
C GLY A 206 2.12 11.55 15.97
N TYR A 207 3.28 11.09 16.43
CA TYR A 207 4.39 10.71 15.54
C TYR A 207 4.02 9.56 14.60
N TRP A 208 3.39 8.51 15.11
CA TRP A 208 2.92 7.41 14.27
C TRP A 208 1.82 7.82 13.31
N ARG A 209 0.95 8.77 13.69
CA ARG A 209 -0.04 9.33 12.77
C ARG A 209 0.63 10.04 11.60
N ALA A 210 1.65 10.87 11.87
CA ALA A 210 2.41 11.54 10.82
C ALA A 210 3.10 10.53 9.88
N ARG A 211 3.76 9.50 10.44
CA ARG A 211 4.43 8.44 9.67
C ARG A 211 3.47 7.64 8.78
N LYS A 212 2.26 7.34 9.25
CA LYS A 212 1.25 6.58 8.50
C LYS A 212 0.62 7.39 7.36
N ALA A 213 0.70 8.72 7.41
CA ALA A 213 0.10 9.60 6.40
C ALA A 213 0.87 9.67 5.08
N PHE A 214 2.10 9.17 5.01
CA PHE A 214 3.04 9.31 3.87
C PHE A 214 2.38 9.13 2.49
N VAL A 215 1.92 7.91 2.17
CA VAL A 215 1.43 7.55 0.83
C VAL A 215 0.26 8.44 0.43
N THR A 216 -0.63 8.71 1.38
CA THR A 216 -1.83 9.48 1.10
C THR A 216 -1.55 10.97 0.96
N ALA A 217 -0.66 11.52 1.79
CA ALA A 217 -0.32 12.93 1.77
C ALA A 217 0.45 13.29 0.49
N VAL A 218 1.48 12.49 0.15
CA VAL A 218 2.24 12.69 -1.08
C VAL A 218 1.37 12.38 -2.30
N GLY A 219 0.65 11.26 -2.28
CA GLY A 219 -0.23 10.87 -3.37
C GLY A 219 -1.35 11.89 -3.65
N GLY A 220 -1.90 12.54 -2.63
CA GLY A 220 -2.89 13.61 -2.79
C GLY A 220 -2.32 14.91 -3.38
N SER A 221 -1.00 15.11 -3.30
CA SER A 221 -0.29 16.28 -3.86
C SER A 221 0.25 16.06 -5.27
N ARG A 222 0.08 14.85 -5.84
CA ARG A 222 0.55 14.53 -7.19
C ARG A 222 -0.15 15.43 -8.24
N PRO A 223 0.49 15.69 -9.40
CA PRO A 223 -0.15 16.43 -10.48
C PRO A 223 -1.44 15.75 -10.95
N SER A 224 -2.48 16.54 -11.24
CA SER A 224 -3.73 16.03 -11.82
C SER A 224 -3.46 15.31 -13.14
N GLY A 225 -4.22 14.25 -13.44
CA GLY A 225 -3.98 13.42 -14.62
C GLY A 225 -2.99 12.26 -14.39
N THR A 226 -2.14 12.34 -13.36
CA THR A 226 -1.06 11.36 -13.18
C THR A 226 -1.48 10.12 -12.39
N THR A 227 -0.97 8.99 -12.86
CA THR A 227 -0.91 7.71 -12.17
C THR A 227 0.16 7.74 -11.09
N LEU A 228 -0.11 7.12 -9.95
CA LEU A 228 0.83 7.00 -8.84
C LEU A 228 1.22 5.54 -8.67
N ILE A 229 2.49 5.22 -8.82
CA ILE A 229 3.05 3.92 -8.50
C ILE A 229 3.84 4.03 -7.19
N THR A 230 3.57 3.11 -6.27
CA THR A 230 4.33 2.97 -5.02
C THR A 230 5.24 1.76 -5.15
N GLU A 231 6.53 2.02 -5.30
CA GLU A 231 7.55 0.99 -5.35
C GLU A 231 8.24 0.83 -3.99
N ASP A 232 8.81 -0.34 -3.78
CA ASP A 232 9.51 -0.72 -2.56
C ASP A 232 10.67 -1.66 -2.92
N PHE A 233 11.76 -1.58 -2.18
CA PHE A 233 12.92 -2.46 -2.34
C PHE A 233 13.66 -2.60 -1.03
N ALA A 234 14.48 -3.63 -0.92
CA ALA A 234 15.34 -3.83 0.23
C ALA A 234 16.80 -3.94 -0.16
N VAL A 235 17.67 -3.32 0.64
CA VAL A 235 19.13 -3.49 0.58
C VAL A 235 19.64 -3.89 1.96
N PRO A 236 20.86 -4.43 2.09
CA PRO A 236 21.47 -4.61 3.40
C PRO A 236 21.45 -3.28 4.20
N PRO A 237 20.97 -3.24 5.46
CA PRO A 237 20.85 -1.99 6.23
C PRO A 237 22.16 -1.19 6.30
N ALA A 238 23.32 -1.86 6.32
CA ALA A 238 24.64 -1.24 6.31
C ALA A 238 24.93 -0.40 5.04
N ARG A 239 24.19 -0.64 3.95
CA ARG A 239 24.30 0.09 2.67
C ARG A 239 23.14 1.03 2.39
N LEU A 240 22.22 1.20 3.35
CA LEU A 240 21.01 1.99 3.17
C LEU A 240 21.30 3.44 2.78
N ALA A 241 22.31 4.07 3.39
CA ALA A 241 22.70 5.44 3.06
C ALA A 241 23.19 5.59 1.61
N GLU A 242 23.96 4.61 1.11
CA GLU A 242 24.43 4.58 -0.28
C GLU A 242 23.25 4.37 -1.25
N ALA A 243 22.33 3.47 -0.91
CA ALA A 243 21.14 3.21 -1.70
C ALA A 243 20.21 4.43 -1.77
N CYS A 244 20.02 5.15 -0.66
CA CYS A 244 19.28 6.42 -0.63
C CYS A 244 19.88 7.44 -1.58
N ALA A 245 21.20 7.65 -1.56
CA ALA A 245 21.86 8.59 -2.44
C ALA A 245 21.70 8.18 -3.92
N ALA A 246 21.92 6.90 -4.23
CA ALA A 246 21.78 6.39 -5.60
C ALA A 246 20.34 6.49 -6.13
N LEU A 247 19.33 6.27 -5.28
CA LEU A 247 17.92 6.44 -5.64
C LEU A 247 17.59 7.91 -5.92
N LEU A 248 18.05 8.84 -5.08
CA LEU A 248 17.84 10.27 -5.29
C LEU A 248 18.46 10.74 -6.61
N ASP A 249 19.70 10.33 -6.88
CA ASP A 249 20.39 10.64 -8.15
C ASP A 249 19.59 10.10 -9.35
N LEU A 250 19.08 8.88 -9.26
CA LEU A 250 18.27 8.27 -10.32
C LEU A 250 16.94 9.00 -10.52
N GLN A 251 16.25 9.37 -9.43
CA GLN A 251 15.01 10.15 -9.51
C GLN A 251 15.26 11.51 -10.16
N GLU A 252 16.34 12.21 -9.79
CA GLU A 252 16.72 13.48 -10.40
C GLU A 252 17.03 13.33 -11.90
N GLN A 253 17.79 12.30 -12.29
CA GLN A 253 18.14 12.04 -13.69
C GLN A 253 16.91 11.83 -14.59
N HIS A 254 15.90 11.13 -14.09
CA HIS A 254 14.65 10.86 -14.82
C HIS A 254 13.55 11.90 -14.52
N GLY A 255 13.83 12.95 -13.75
CA GLY A 255 12.88 14.03 -13.45
C GLY A 255 11.70 13.61 -12.58
N PHE A 256 11.87 12.66 -11.68
CA PHE A 256 10.89 12.31 -10.66
C PHE A 256 11.23 13.04 -9.35
N ASP A 257 10.20 13.57 -8.68
CA ASP A 257 10.39 14.16 -7.36
C ASP A 257 10.70 13.08 -6.31
N ALA A 258 11.64 13.39 -5.42
CA ALA A 258 11.93 12.54 -4.27
C ALA A 258 10.68 12.40 -3.38
N ALA A 259 10.34 11.17 -3.02
CA ALA A 259 9.24 10.90 -2.10
C ALA A 259 9.54 9.56 -1.43
N VAL A 260 10.56 9.57 -0.58
CA VAL A 260 11.13 8.37 0.04
C VAL A 260 10.69 8.25 1.50
N ALA A 261 10.14 7.10 1.85
CA ALA A 261 9.86 6.69 3.22
C ALA A 261 10.23 5.22 3.39
N GLY A 262 10.43 4.71 4.60
CA GLY A 262 10.91 3.34 4.71
C GLY A 262 10.82 2.72 6.08
N HIS A 263 10.64 1.40 6.10
CA HIS A 263 10.94 0.53 7.23
C HIS A 263 12.46 0.33 7.32
N ALA A 264 13.17 1.43 7.55
CA ALA A 264 14.61 1.55 7.37
C ALA A 264 15.41 0.57 8.23
N ALA A 265 14.90 0.20 9.42
CA ALA A 265 15.51 -0.82 10.28
C ALA A 265 15.84 -2.13 9.53
N HIS A 266 15.02 -2.50 8.54
CA HIS A 266 15.18 -3.72 7.74
C HIS A 266 15.78 -3.46 6.36
N GLY A 267 16.30 -2.25 6.13
CA GLY A 267 16.83 -1.83 4.83
C GLY A 267 15.76 -1.68 3.74
N ASN A 268 14.48 -1.65 4.11
CA ASN A 268 13.35 -1.48 3.20
C ASN A 268 13.02 0.01 3.01
N LEU A 269 13.01 0.45 1.76
CA LEU A 269 12.61 1.78 1.33
C LEU A 269 11.46 1.70 0.34
N HIS A 270 10.55 2.65 0.46
CA HIS A 270 9.47 2.93 -0.46
C HIS A 270 9.72 4.25 -1.16
N PHE A 271 9.35 4.34 -2.43
CA PHE A 271 9.34 5.59 -3.17
C PHE A 271 8.13 5.66 -4.09
N LEU A 272 7.76 6.88 -4.45
CA LEU A 272 6.60 7.16 -5.29
C LEU A 272 7.04 7.67 -6.66
N LEU A 273 6.39 7.17 -7.70
CA LEU A 273 6.53 7.66 -9.08
C LEU A 273 5.17 8.16 -9.54
N ALA A 274 5.14 9.42 -9.98
CA ALA A 274 3.96 10.03 -10.59
C ALA A 274 4.22 10.34 -12.06
N PHE A 275 3.42 9.78 -12.95
CA PHE A 275 3.51 9.97 -14.40
C PHE A 275 2.13 9.86 -15.06
N ASP A 276 1.93 10.47 -16.21
CA ASP A 276 0.72 10.36 -17.01
C ASP A 276 0.76 9.09 -17.88
N ALA A 277 0.00 8.07 -17.50
CA ALA A 277 -0.09 6.84 -18.27
C ALA A 277 -0.79 6.99 -19.64
N ALA A 278 -1.39 8.16 -19.94
CA ALA A 278 -1.94 8.48 -21.25
C ALA A 278 -0.93 9.17 -22.18
N ASP A 279 0.21 9.65 -21.66
CA ASP A 279 1.30 10.24 -22.45
C ASP A 279 2.38 9.18 -22.73
N PRO A 280 2.56 8.76 -24.00
CA PRO A 280 3.59 7.78 -24.35
C PRO A 280 5.01 8.18 -23.93
N SER A 281 5.34 9.47 -23.96
CA SER A 281 6.68 9.95 -23.57
C SER A 281 6.92 9.80 -22.07
N ASP A 282 5.87 9.94 -21.26
CA ASP A 282 5.95 9.78 -19.82
C ASP A 282 5.99 8.29 -19.42
N VAL A 283 5.30 7.43 -20.18
CA VAL A 283 5.43 5.97 -20.08
C VAL A 283 6.84 5.50 -20.44
N GLU A 284 7.46 6.04 -21.48
CA GLU A 284 8.86 5.74 -21.85
C GLU A 284 9.84 6.17 -20.74
N ARG A 285 9.63 7.34 -20.13
CA ARG A 285 10.41 7.82 -18.99
C ARG A 285 10.28 6.90 -17.78
N TYR A 286 9.05 6.49 -17.45
CA TYR A 286 8.79 5.50 -16.41
C TYR A 286 9.49 4.17 -16.69
N ALA A 287 9.40 3.65 -17.92
CA ALA A 287 10.04 2.40 -18.31
C ALA A 287 11.57 2.45 -18.17
N ALA A 288 12.19 3.56 -18.60
CA ALA A 288 13.62 3.78 -18.48
C ALA A 288 14.07 3.84 -17.01
N PHE A 289 13.32 4.56 -16.17
CA PHE A 289 13.57 4.59 -14.73
C PHE A 289 13.50 3.19 -14.12
N MET A 290 12.46 2.40 -14.43
CA MET A 290 12.29 1.06 -13.85
C MET A 290 13.41 0.11 -14.26
N ASP A 291 13.87 0.14 -15.51
CA ASP A 291 15.00 -0.69 -15.99
C ASP A 291 16.29 -0.36 -15.24
N GLU A 292 16.63 0.93 -15.12
CA GLU A 292 17.83 1.38 -14.40
C GLU A 292 17.72 1.12 -12.90
N PHE A 293 16.55 1.34 -12.29
CA PHE A 293 16.28 1.07 -10.88
C PHE A 293 16.45 -0.42 -10.54
N CYS A 294 15.89 -1.30 -11.37
CA CYS A 294 16.00 -2.74 -11.16
C CYS A 294 17.44 -3.22 -11.27
N LYS A 295 18.19 -2.75 -12.28
CA LYS A 295 19.63 -3.04 -12.43
C LYS A 295 20.44 -2.49 -11.27
N LEU A 296 20.21 -1.24 -10.88
CA LEU A 296 20.89 -0.62 -9.74
C LEU A 296 20.70 -1.46 -8.47
N THR A 297 19.47 -1.85 -8.16
CA THR A 297 19.13 -2.61 -6.96
C THR A 297 19.82 -3.98 -6.95
N VAL A 298 19.76 -4.72 -8.06
CA VAL A 298 20.33 -6.06 -8.14
C VAL A 298 21.85 -6.03 -8.29
N GLU A 299 22.37 -5.32 -9.29
CA GLU A 299 23.79 -5.41 -9.66
C GLU A 299 24.70 -4.67 -8.67
N ARG A 300 24.25 -3.50 -8.16
CA ARG A 300 25.07 -2.70 -7.22
C ARG A 300 24.86 -3.12 -5.77
N PHE A 301 23.63 -3.46 -5.38
CA PHE A 301 23.30 -3.72 -3.97
C PHE A 301 23.08 -5.20 -3.63
N ASP A 302 22.94 -6.06 -4.62
CA ASP A 302 22.40 -7.42 -4.45
C ASP A 302 21.10 -7.41 -3.62
N GLY A 303 20.33 -6.34 -3.79
CA GLY A 303 19.11 -6.06 -3.04
C GLY A 303 17.92 -6.88 -3.53
N SER A 304 16.82 -6.82 -2.80
CA SER A 304 15.52 -7.33 -3.24
C SER A 304 14.76 -6.26 -4.00
N LEU A 305 14.26 -6.58 -5.19
CA LEU A 305 13.40 -5.68 -5.96
C LEU A 305 12.04 -5.46 -5.30
N LYS A 306 11.64 -6.35 -4.36
CA LYS A 306 10.42 -6.24 -3.57
C LYS A 306 10.64 -6.67 -2.13
N ALA A 307 10.33 -5.78 -1.20
CA ALA A 307 10.48 -6.05 0.22
C ALA A 307 9.18 -6.57 0.83
N GLU A 308 8.05 -5.91 0.52
CA GLU A 308 6.74 -6.14 1.16
C GLU A 308 5.57 -6.17 0.17
N HIS A 309 5.61 -5.38 -0.92
CA HIS A 309 4.46 -5.26 -1.83
C HIS A 309 4.37 -6.37 -2.89
N ALA A 310 5.27 -7.36 -2.83
CA ALA A 310 5.36 -8.51 -3.73
C ALA A 310 5.58 -8.14 -5.21
N THR A 311 5.79 -9.14 -6.08
CA THR A 311 6.17 -8.93 -7.48
C THR A 311 5.08 -8.26 -8.30
N GLY A 312 3.83 -8.71 -8.12
CA GLY A 312 2.70 -8.23 -8.90
C GLY A 312 2.93 -8.38 -10.40
N ARG A 313 2.49 -7.37 -11.16
CA ARG A 313 2.75 -7.25 -12.61
C ARG A 313 3.92 -6.33 -12.92
N ASN A 314 4.21 -5.40 -12.01
CA ASN A 314 5.15 -4.32 -12.28
C ASN A 314 6.61 -4.80 -12.25
N ILE A 315 6.93 -5.73 -11.35
CA ILE A 315 8.28 -6.30 -11.21
C ILE A 315 8.42 -7.66 -11.90
N ALA A 316 7.32 -8.31 -12.32
CA ALA A 316 7.35 -9.63 -12.96
C ALA A 316 8.38 -9.77 -14.10
N PRO A 317 8.54 -8.79 -15.02
CA PRO A 317 9.56 -8.88 -16.08
C PRO A 317 11.02 -8.89 -15.58
N PHE A 318 11.26 -8.39 -14.37
CA PHE A 318 12.58 -8.25 -13.76
C PHE A 318 12.90 -9.38 -12.77
N LEU A 319 12.01 -10.35 -12.62
CA LEU A 319 12.20 -11.47 -11.70
C LEU A 319 13.48 -12.26 -12.00
N GLU A 320 13.75 -12.51 -13.28
CA GLU A 320 14.97 -13.21 -13.73
C GLU A 320 16.24 -12.38 -13.49
N LEU A 321 16.15 -11.05 -13.51
CA LEU A 321 17.30 -10.19 -13.19
C LEU A 321 17.76 -10.44 -11.75
N GLU A 322 16.84 -10.52 -10.79
CA GLU A 322 17.16 -10.72 -9.37
C GLU A 322 17.60 -12.16 -9.04
N TRP A 323 16.86 -13.14 -9.57
CA TRP A 323 17.01 -14.55 -9.19
C TRP A 323 17.91 -15.35 -10.12
N GLY A 324 18.11 -14.88 -11.35
CA GLY A 324 18.77 -15.62 -12.42
C GLY A 324 17.87 -16.71 -13.02
N THR A 325 18.20 -17.10 -14.26
CA THR A 325 17.41 -18.04 -15.07
C THR A 325 17.08 -19.33 -14.32
N ARG A 326 18.04 -19.91 -13.58
CA ARG A 326 17.87 -21.19 -12.89
C ARG A 326 16.73 -21.16 -11.88
N ALA A 327 16.71 -20.17 -10.99
CA ALA A 327 15.68 -20.02 -9.97
C ALA A 327 14.33 -19.61 -10.58
N THR A 328 14.34 -18.76 -11.61
CA THR A 328 13.12 -18.37 -12.33
C THR A 328 12.46 -19.56 -13.03
N GLU A 329 13.21 -20.48 -13.65
CA GLU A 329 12.64 -21.70 -14.25
C GLU A 329 12.03 -22.63 -13.20
N LEU A 330 12.60 -22.70 -11.99
CA LEU A 330 11.97 -23.43 -10.88
C LEU A 330 10.62 -22.80 -10.51
N MET A 331 10.53 -21.47 -10.48
CA MET A 331 9.26 -20.78 -10.22
C MET A 331 8.21 -21.07 -11.31
N TRP A 332 8.61 -21.14 -12.58
CA TRP A 332 7.70 -21.59 -13.65
C TRP A 332 7.21 -23.02 -13.46
N ARG A 333 8.08 -23.96 -13.11
CA ARG A 333 7.69 -25.35 -12.82
C ARG A 333 6.75 -25.45 -11.62
N ILE A 334 6.98 -24.66 -10.58
CA ILE A 334 6.04 -24.55 -9.44
C ILE A 334 4.68 -24.10 -9.94
N LYS A 335 4.62 -23.01 -10.72
CA LYS A 335 3.35 -22.52 -11.28
C LYS A 335 2.63 -23.57 -12.13
N GLU A 336 3.35 -24.28 -12.98
CA GLU A 336 2.79 -25.35 -13.83
C GLU A 336 2.29 -26.54 -13.03
N ALA A 337 2.95 -26.88 -11.91
CA ALA A 337 2.52 -27.96 -11.03
C ALA A 337 1.20 -27.65 -10.31
N PHE A 338 1.02 -26.41 -9.84
CA PHE A 338 -0.21 -25.97 -9.15
C PHE A 338 -1.35 -25.61 -10.11
N ASP A 339 -1.01 -24.96 -11.23
CA ASP A 339 -1.99 -24.40 -12.18
C ASP A 339 -1.56 -24.66 -13.63
N PRO A 340 -1.66 -25.93 -14.09
CA PRO A 340 -1.26 -26.31 -15.45
C PRO A 340 -2.11 -25.64 -16.55
N ALA A 341 -3.29 -25.11 -16.19
CA ALA A 341 -4.16 -24.38 -17.11
C ALA A 341 -3.85 -22.87 -17.16
N GLY A 342 -3.03 -22.35 -16.23
CA GLY A 342 -2.66 -20.93 -16.15
C GLY A 342 -3.83 -19.99 -15.85
N VAL A 343 -4.86 -20.45 -15.14
CA VAL A 343 -6.08 -19.66 -14.86
C VAL A 343 -5.98 -18.82 -13.59
N LEU A 344 -5.13 -19.19 -12.63
CA LEU A 344 -4.99 -18.51 -11.36
C LEU A 344 -4.08 -17.29 -11.49
N ALA A 345 -4.65 -16.11 -11.30
CA ALA A 345 -3.97 -14.81 -11.36
C ALA A 345 -2.97 -14.72 -12.53
N PRO A 346 -3.43 -14.85 -13.78
CA PRO A 346 -2.54 -14.92 -14.94
C PRO A 346 -1.66 -13.67 -15.02
N ARG A 347 -0.37 -13.90 -15.30
CA ARG A 347 0.65 -12.86 -15.52
C ARG A 347 0.92 -12.00 -14.29
N VAL A 348 0.63 -12.52 -13.10
CA VAL A 348 1.07 -12.00 -11.79
C VAL A 348 2.25 -12.86 -11.34
N ILE A 349 3.29 -12.23 -10.76
CA ILE A 349 4.61 -12.79 -10.43
C ILE A 349 5.42 -13.21 -11.66
N LEU A 350 4.84 -14.02 -12.55
CA LEU A 350 5.51 -14.64 -13.69
C LEU A 350 4.97 -14.10 -15.01
N ASP A 351 5.84 -13.48 -15.79
CA ASP A 351 5.58 -13.12 -17.18
C ASP A 351 6.88 -13.24 -17.99
N ARG A 352 6.78 -13.71 -19.23
CA ARG A 352 7.92 -13.80 -20.17
C ARG A 352 8.05 -12.54 -21.04
N ASP A 353 7.03 -11.69 -21.07
CA ASP A 353 7.09 -10.43 -21.80
C ASP A 353 7.94 -9.41 -21.03
N PRO A 354 9.10 -8.98 -21.56
CA PRO A 354 10.00 -8.03 -20.88
C PRO A 354 9.36 -6.64 -20.70
N GLN A 355 8.25 -6.36 -21.36
CA GLN A 355 7.51 -5.10 -21.28
C GLN A 355 6.15 -5.28 -20.58
N ALA A 356 5.91 -6.42 -19.92
CA ALA A 356 4.60 -6.70 -19.33
C ALA A 356 4.14 -5.66 -18.29
N HIS A 357 5.08 -5.03 -17.59
CA HIS A 357 4.85 -3.99 -16.58
C HIS A 357 4.24 -2.71 -17.17
N LEU A 358 4.37 -2.48 -18.48
CA LEU A 358 3.76 -1.35 -19.19
C LEU A 358 2.35 -1.64 -19.72
N ARG A 359 1.88 -2.88 -19.60
CA ARG A 359 0.59 -3.28 -20.14
C ARG A 359 -0.55 -2.86 -19.21
N GLY A 360 -1.51 -2.12 -19.75
CA GLY A 360 -2.73 -1.77 -19.02
C GLY A 360 -2.47 -0.83 -17.85
N LEU A 361 -1.46 0.03 -17.96
CA LEU A 361 -1.24 1.11 -17.00
C LEU A 361 -2.52 1.93 -16.86
N LYS A 362 -2.95 2.11 -15.62
CA LYS A 362 -4.23 2.75 -15.31
C LYS A 362 -4.08 4.26 -15.47
N THR A 363 -4.69 4.83 -16.50
CA THR A 363 -4.80 6.30 -16.67
C THR A 363 -5.68 6.90 -15.58
N ILE A 364 -5.40 8.12 -15.13
CA ILE A 364 -6.15 8.80 -14.06
C ILE A 364 -6.70 10.13 -14.58
N PRO A 365 -7.74 10.13 -15.44
CA PRO A 365 -8.26 11.37 -16.00
C PRO A 365 -8.75 12.32 -14.89
N ALA A 366 -8.55 13.61 -15.12
CA ALA A 366 -8.98 14.65 -14.21
C ALA A 366 -10.51 14.67 -14.10
N VAL A 367 -11.02 14.64 -12.87
CA VAL A 367 -12.45 14.70 -12.56
C VAL A 367 -12.72 15.94 -11.70
N GLU A 368 -13.84 15.98 -11.00
CA GLU A 368 -14.19 17.11 -10.14
C GLU A 368 -13.08 17.37 -9.11
N ARG A 369 -12.75 18.65 -8.90
CA ARG A 369 -11.62 19.09 -8.05
C ARG A 369 -11.62 18.46 -6.65
N ILE A 370 -12.81 18.22 -6.09
CA ILE A 370 -12.96 17.59 -4.77
C ILE A 370 -12.55 16.12 -4.76
N ALA A 371 -12.65 15.43 -5.89
CA ALA A 371 -12.36 14.01 -6.06
C ALA A 371 -11.00 13.74 -6.70
N ASP A 372 -10.44 14.70 -7.44
CA ASP A 372 -9.20 14.54 -8.21
C ASP A 372 -7.98 14.04 -7.39
N PRO A 373 -7.77 14.50 -6.14
CA PRO A 373 -6.68 13.98 -5.29
C PRO A 373 -6.78 12.49 -4.98
N CYS A 374 -7.90 11.82 -5.25
CA CYS A 374 -8.11 10.40 -4.96
C CYS A 374 -7.09 9.50 -5.66
N ILE A 375 -6.31 8.75 -4.86
CA ILE A 375 -5.41 7.67 -5.30
C ILE A 375 -6.08 6.28 -5.32
N GLU A 376 -7.39 6.22 -5.09
CA GLU A 376 -8.18 4.98 -5.16
C GLU A 376 -7.79 3.88 -4.14
N CYS A 377 -7.28 4.28 -2.97
CA CYS A 377 -6.83 3.39 -1.89
C CYS A 377 -7.96 2.65 -1.13
N GLY A 378 -9.19 3.18 -1.13
CA GLY A 378 -10.34 2.50 -0.54
C GLY A 378 -10.56 2.67 0.97
N PHE A 379 -9.76 3.49 1.68
CA PHE A 379 -9.98 3.76 3.12
C PHE A 379 -11.39 4.28 3.46
N CYS A 380 -12.04 4.94 2.51
CA CYS A 380 -13.39 5.46 2.65
C CYS A 380 -14.51 4.42 2.47
N GLU A 381 -14.20 3.20 1.99
CA GLU A 381 -15.22 2.21 1.66
C GLU A 381 -15.92 1.62 2.89
N PRO A 382 -15.21 1.14 3.94
CA PRO A 382 -15.86 0.47 5.07
C PRO A 382 -16.79 1.37 5.89
N THR A 383 -16.61 2.69 5.80
CA THR A 383 -17.46 3.65 6.53
C THR A 383 -18.70 4.08 5.75
N CYS A 384 -18.85 3.67 4.49
CA CYS A 384 -19.93 4.16 3.65
C CYS A 384 -21.25 3.40 3.93
N PRO A 385 -22.35 4.10 4.26
CA PRO A 385 -23.65 3.45 4.44
C PRO A 385 -24.16 2.70 3.19
N SER A 386 -23.69 3.08 2.01
CA SER A 386 -24.11 2.49 0.73
C SER A 386 -23.24 1.29 0.29
N HIS A 387 -22.21 0.91 1.06
CA HIS A 387 -21.24 -0.13 0.70
C HIS A 387 -21.91 -1.47 0.35
N ASP A 388 -22.92 -1.87 1.11
CA ASP A 388 -23.66 -3.14 0.90
C ASP A 388 -24.91 -2.98 0.01
N LEU A 389 -25.11 -1.79 -0.57
CA LEU A 389 -26.26 -1.48 -1.41
C LEU A 389 -25.88 -1.30 -2.88
N THR A 390 -24.96 -0.38 -3.17
CA THR A 390 -24.57 -0.02 -4.55
C THR A 390 -23.09 0.38 -4.61
N THR A 391 -22.78 1.68 -4.64
CA THR A 391 -21.41 2.17 -4.81
C THR A 391 -20.84 2.80 -3.55
N THR A 392 -19.56 2.54 -3.31
CA THR A 392 -18.74 3.19 -2.29
C THR A 392 -18.21 4.55 -2.76
N PRO A 393 -17.71 5.42 -1.87
CA PRO A 393 -17.11 6.70 -2.23
C PRO A 393 -15.97 6.57 -3.24
N ARG A 394 -15.09 5.57 -3.07
CA ARG A 394 -14.00 5.30 -4.03
C ARG A 394 -14.58 4.89 -5.38
N GLN A 395 -15.53 3.94 -5.40
CA GLN A 395 -16.12 3.45 -6.63
C GLN A 395 -16.81 4.57 -7.43
N ARG A 396 -17.50 5.51 -6.77
CA ARG A 396 -18.10 6.69 -7.43
C ARG A 396 -17.06 7.49 -8.20
N ILE A 397 -15.91 7.77 -7.60
CA ILE A 397 -14.81 8.50 -8.27
C ILE A 397 -14.23 7.66 -9.43
N VAL A 398 -14.04 6.36 -9.23
CA VAL A 398 -13.53 5.46 -10.28
C VAL A 398 -14.49 5.40 -11.47
N LEU A 399 -15.80 5.35 -11.23
CA LEU A 399 -16.82 5.35 -12.29
C LEU A 399 -16.85 6.69 -13.05
N ARG A 400 -16.69 7.83 -12.36
CA ARG A 400 -16.51 9.14 -13.03
C ARG A 400 -15.30 9.14 -13.96
N ARG A 401 -14.17 8.60 -13.49
CA ARG A 401 -12.96 8.46 -14.32
C ARG A 401 -13.20 7.51 -15.50
N GLU A 402 -13.92 6.41 -15.28
CA GLU A 402 -14.21 5.46 -16.35
C GLU A 402 -15.08 6.04 -17.45
N MET A 403 -16.07 6.88 -17.10
CA MET A 403 -16.85 7.65 -18.09
C MET A 403 -15.93 8.48 -18.97
N LEU A 404 -14.93 9.17 -18.39
CA LEU A 404 -13.96 9.98 -19.15
C LEU A 404 -12.95 9.17 -19.97
N ARG A 405 -12.77 7.88 -19.68
CA ARG A 405 -11.94 6.98 -20.52
C ARG A 405 -12.69 6.48 -21.75
N GLN A 406 -14.02 6.51 -21.73
CA GLN A 406 -14.81 5.99 -22.83
C GLN A 406 -14.83 6.96 -24.01
N ASN A 407 -15.02 6.41 -25.21
CA ASN A 407 -15.38 7.22 -26.37
C ASN A 407 -16.84 7.67 -26.26
N ASP A 408 -17.11 8.90 -26.71
CA ASP A 408 -18.44 9.49 -26.77
C ASP A 408 -19.47 8.54 -27.43
N GLY A 409 -20.54 8.25 -26.71
CA GLY A 409 -21.65 7.40 -27.15
C GLY A 409 -21.34 5.90 -27.15
N SER A 410 -20.23 5.47 -26.53
CA SER A 410 -19.97 4.04 -26.37
C SER A 410 -21.07 3.36 -25.52
N PRO A 411 -21.32 2.05 -25.71
CA PRO A 411 -22.30 1.33 -24.88
C PRO A 411 -21.98 1.37 -23.39
N VAL A 412 -20.69 1.37 -23.03
CA VAL A 412 -20.24 1.43 -21.63
C VAL A 412 -20.51 2.82 -21.05
N GLU A 413 -20.15 3.89 -21.76
CA GLU A 413 -20.41 5.25 -21.30
C GLU A 413 -21.92 5.49 -21.11
N THR A 414 -22.72 5.12 -22.12
CA THR A 414 -24.19 5.25 -22.07
C THR A 414 -24.75 4.56 -20.84
N ARG A 415 -24.33 3.31 -20.57
CA ARG A 415 -24.77 2.57 -19.39
C ARG A 415 -24.33 3.21 -18.08
N LEU A 416 -23.08 3.62 -17.98
CA LEU A 416 -22.57 4.31 -16.81
C LEU A 416 -23.37 5.59 -16.53
N LEU A 417 -23.66 6.40 -17.55
CA LEU A 417 -24.44 7.62 -17.40
C LEU A 417 -25.89 7.34 -16.98
N GLU A 418 -26.52 6.30 -17.52
CA GLU A 418 -27.87 5.85 -17.13
C GLU A 418 -27.93 5.43 -15.66
N GLU A 419 -26.97 4.61 -15.20
CA GLU A 419 -27.02 3.95 -13.89
C GLU A 419 -26.43 4.81 -12.75
N TYR A 420 -25.41 5.63 -13.03
CA TYR A 420 -24.75 6.50 -12.03
C TYR A 420 -25.74 7.45 -11.35
N GLY A 421 -26.80 7.80 -12.08
CA GLY A 421 -28.00 8.44 -11.60
C GLY A 421 -28.42 8.00 -10.20
N TYR A 422 -28.76 6.72 -10.10
CA TYR A 422 -29.26 6.08 -8.90
C TYR A 422 -28.13 5.51 -8.05
N ASP A 423 -27.25 4.70 -8.65
CA ASP A 423 -26.28 3.87 -7.94
C ASP A 423 -25.18 4.67 -7.24
N ALA A 424 -24.87 5.87 -7.73
CA ALA A 424 -23.88 6.75 -7.12
C ALA A 424 -24.52 7.92 -6.38
N VAL A 425 -25.43 8.64 -7.03
CA VAL A 425 -25.94 9.90 -6.49
C VAL A 425 -27.09 9.69 -5.53
N ASP A 426 -28.12 8.91 -5.87
CA ASP A 426 -29.33 8.80 -5.05
C ASP A 426 -29.13 7.91 -3.81
N THR A 427 -28.35 6.84 -3.94
CA THR A 427 -28.05 5.91 -2.84
C THR A 427 -27.06 6.47 -1.82
N CYS A 428 -26.35 7.55 -2.13
CA CYS A 428 -25.45 8.22 -1.19
C CYS A 428 -26.21 8.80 0.00
N ALA A 429 -25.77 8.57 1.24
CA ALA A 429 -26.43 9.19 2.40
C ALA A 429 -26.25 10.72 2.44
N GLY A 430 -25.24 11.28 1.77
CA GLY A 430 -24.89 12.72 1.82
C GLY A 430 -24.34 13.16 3.19
N ASP A 431 -24.05 12.20 4.07
CA ASP A 431 -23.61 12.36 5.46
C ASP A 431 -22.15 12.83 5.59
N SER A 432 -21.36 12.67 4.53
CA SER A 432 -19.95 13.12 4.43
C SER A 432 -19.00 12.35 5.35
N THR A 433 -19.41 11.19 5.89
CA THR A 433 -18.57 10.35 6.78
C THR A 433 -17.28 9.88 6.08
N CYS A 434 -17.35 9.70 4.75
CA CYS A 434 -16.20 9.37 3.91
C CYS A 434 -15.04 10.39 4.01
N ALA A 435 -15.32 11.66 4.29
CA ALA A 435 -14.30 12.71 4.41
C ALA A 435 -13.44 12.53 5.66
N LEU A 436 -14.02 11.99 6.74
CA LEU A 436 -13.31 11.71 8.00
C LEU A 436 -12.38 10.50 7.85
N ALA A 437 -12.80 9.49 7.08
CA ALA A 437 -12.02 8.29 6.81
C ALA A 437 -10.95 8.52 5.73
N CYS A 438 -11.20 9.44 4.79
CA CYS A 438 -10.25 9.76 3.73
C CYS A 438 -9.03 10.51 4.30
N PRO A 439 -7.80 10.00 4.15
CA PRO A 439 -6.62 10.65 4.71
C PRO A 439 -6.30 12.03 4.12
N VAL A 440 -6.83 12.34 2.93
CA VAL A 440 -6.72 13.64 2.26
C VAL A 440 -8.04 14.43 2.25
N GLY A 441 -9.03 14.00 3.04
CA GLY A 441 -10.26 14.76 3.28
C GLY A 441 -11.26 14.84 2.12
N ILE A 442 -11.24 13.88 1.18
CA ILE A 442 -12.18 13.87 0.05
C ILE A 442 -13.61 13.63 0.53
N ASP A 443 -14.48 14.60 0.28
CA ASP A 443 -15.89 14.54 0.63
C ASP A 443 -16.76 14.22 -0.60
N THR A 444 -16.94 12.93 -0.87
CA THR A 444 -17.88 12.50 -1.92
C THR A 444 -19.35 12.75 -1.54
N GLY A 445 -19.67 12.92 -0.25
CA GLY A 445 -21.01 13.26 0.20
C GLY A 445 -21.40 14.65 -0.26
N ALA A 446 -20.49 15.62 -0.13
CA ALA A 446 -20.62 16.95 -0.72
C ALA A 446 -20.75 16.88 -2.25
N LEU A 447 -19.90 16.11 -2.92
CA LEU A 447 -19.97 15.95 -4.38
C LEU A 447 -21.33 15.39 -4.85
N MET A 448 -21.86 14.37 -4.18
CA MET A 448 -23.18 13.82 -4.57
C MET A 448 -24.32 14.79 -4.27
N LYS A 449 -24.22 15.61 -3.21
CA LYS A 449 -25.19 16.69 -2.95
C LYS A 449 -25.16 17.77 -4.04
N GLU A 450 -23.97 18.08 -4.57
CA GLU A 450 -23.82 18.99 -5.71
C GLU A 450 -24.52 18.42 -6.96
N PHE A 451 -24.29 17.15 -7.30
CA PHE A 451 -24.99 16.50 -8.41
C PHE A 451 -26.52 16.42 -8.23
N ARG A 452 -27.02 16.27 -7.00
CA ARG A 452 -28.47 16.36 -6.72
C ARG A 452 -28.99 17.78 -6.98
N HIS A 453 -28.25 18.78 -6.54
CA HIS A 453 -28.62 20.17 -6.75
C HIS A 453 -28.68 20.51 -8.24
N GLU A 454 -27.73 20.02 -9.05
CA GLU A 454 -27.73 20.20 -10.51
C GLU A 454 -28.94 19.57 -11.22
N ARG A 455 -29.56 18.54 -10.63
CA ARG A 455 -30.80 17.93 -11.16
C ARG A 455 -32.05 18.75 -10.86
N HIS A 456 -32.02 19.66 -9.90
CA HIS A 456 -33.19 20.44 -9.51
C HIS A 456 -33.34 21.70 -10.36
N SER A 457 -34.56 21.96 -10.80
CA SER A 457 -34.92 23.24 -11.42
C SER A 457 -34.98 24.38 -10.38
N PRO A 458 -34.83 25.65 -10.80
CA PRO A 458 -35.00 26.80 -9.90
C PRO A 458 -36.37 26.85 -9.21
N GLY A 459 -37.41 26.29 -9.86
CA GLY A 459 -38.75 26.19 -9.30
C GLY A 459 -38.82 25.18 -8.15
N GLU A 460 -38.24 24.00 -8.33
CA GLU A 460 -38.15 22.96 -7.30
C GLU A 460 -37.36 23.45 -6.08
N GLU A 461 -36.22 24.10 -6.29
CA GLU A 461 -35.43 24.70 -5.22
C GLU A 461 -36.22 25.78 -4.44
N ARG A 462 -36.98 26.61 -5.16
CA ARG A 462 -37.85 27.62 -4.52
C ARG A 462 -38.95 26.96 -3.69
N ILE A 463 -39.57 25.90 -4.20
CA ILE A 463 -40.61 25.14 -3.48
C ILE A 463 -39.99 24.46 -2.25
N ALA A 464 -38.83 23.82 -2.39
CA ALA A 464 -38.12 23.18 -1.28
C ALA A 464 -37.76 24.20 -0.18
N ALA A 465 -37.23 25.37 -0.55
CA ALA A 465 -36.92 26.44 0.38
C ALA A 465 -38.18 27.00 1.09
N LEU A 466 -39.30 27.15 0.37
CA LEU A 466 -40.58 27.55 0.97
C LEU A 466 -41.10 26.49 1.93
N THR A 467 -41.02 25.21 1.55
CA THR A 467 -41.39 24.07 2.39
C THR A 467 -40.55 24.03 3.66
N ALA A 468 -39.23 24.18 3.56
CA ALA A 468 -38.33 24.22 4.71
C ALA A 468 -38.65 25.39 5.66
N LYS A 469 -38.89 26.59 5.12
CA LYS A 469 -39.28 27.77 5.93
C LYS A 469 -40.63 27.60 6.63
N ASN A 470 -41.53 26.82 6.04
CA ASN A 470 -42.89 26.59 6.54
C ASN A 470 -43.10 25.16 7.05
N PHE A 471 -42.03 24.45 7.44
CA PHE A 471 -42.04 23.01 7.68
C PHE A 471 -43.12 22.57 8.67
N ARG A 472 -43.33 23.33 9.76
CA ARG A 472 -44.39 23.05 10.74
C ARG A 472 -45.79 23.00 10.11
N ALA A 473 -46.09 23.94 9.21
CA ALA A 473 -47.39 23.99 8.54
C ALA A 473 -47.52 22.82 7.55
N VAL A 474 -46.47 22.57 6.77
CA VAL A 474 -46.43 21.43 5.82
C VAL A 474 -46.58 20.10 6.54
N GLU A 475 -45.87 19.90 7.65
CA GLU A 475 -45.96 18.70 8.48
C GLU A 475 -47.38 18.51 9.04
N ALA A 476 -47.99 19.57 9.58
CA ALA A 476 -49.36 19.50 10.10
C ALA A 476 -50.36 19.13 9.01
N SER A 477 -50.24 19.73 7.82
CA SER A 477 -51.06 19.40 6.66
C SER A 477 -50.84 17.95 6.19
N ALA A 478 -49.60 17.47 6.13
CA ALA A 478 -49.29 16.10 5.75
C ALA A 478 -49.84 15.08 6.75
N ARG A 479 -49.70 15.34 8.07
CA ARG A 479 -50.29 14.50 9.13
C ARG A 479 -51.80 14.42 8.99
N LEU A 480 -52.48 15.53 8.72
CA LEU A 480 -53.92 15.57 8.50
C LEU A 480 -54.31 14.77 7.25
N ALA A 481 -53.57 14.92 6.15
CA ALA A 481 -53.83 14.19 4.91
C ALA A 481 -53.67 12.67 5.08
N VAL A 482 -52.60 12.22 5.75
CA VAL A 482 -52.39 10.79 6.05
C VAL A 482 -53.49 10.27 6.98
N ALA A 483 -53.87 11.01 8.03
CA ALA A 483 -54.96 10.62 8.92
C ALA A 483 -56.34 10.59 8.24
N ALA A 484 -56.55 11.40 7.19
CA ALA A 484 -57.75 11.35 6.37
C ALA A 484 -57.73 10.16 5.40
N ALA A 485 -56.58 9.86 4.78
CA ALA A 485 -56.40 8.72 3.89
C ALA A 485 -56.57 7.38 4.61
N ASP A 486 -56.05 7.25 5.83
CA ASP A 486 -56.22 6.08 6.69
C ASP A 486 -57.70 5.77 6.95
N ARG A 487 -58.53 6.80 7.14
CA ARG A 487 -59.98 6.65 7.32
C ARG A 487 -60.75 6.35 6.02
N LEU A 488 -60.12 6.52 4.86
CA LEU A 488 -60.71 6.25 3.54
C LEU A 488 -60.35 4.85 3.01
N GLY A 489 -59.33 4.18 3.55
CA GLY A 489 -58.87 2.85 3.13
C GLY A 489 -59.77 1.67 3.51
N ASP A 490 -60.76 1.89 4.39
CA ASP A 490 -61.75 0.87 4.81
C ASP A 490 -63.10 0.98 4.08
N ARG A 491 -63.12 1.44 2.82
CA ARG A 491 -64.32 1.47 1.96
C ARG A 491 -64.19 0.68 0.66
#